data_AF-A0A8T6CYS6-F1
#
_entry.id   AF-A0A8T6CYS6-F1
#
_cell.length_a   1.000
_cell.length_b   1.000
_cell.length_c   1.000
_cell.angle_alpha   90.00
_cell.angle_beta   90.00
_cell.angle_gamma   90.00
#
_symmetry.space_group_name_H-M   'P 1'
#
loop_
_entity.id
_entity.type
_entity.pdbx_description
1 polymer ?
#
loop_
_entity_poly.entity_id
_entity_poly.type
_entity_poly.pdbx_seq_one_letter_code
_entity_poly.pdbx_strand_id
1 'polypeptide(L)'
;MRRNKRIGVHSRPLLGASIGRSSCGNEPSPCQEGGYRVPEDASESQPKWTIKSAAIAIGIVLLIALVIGATCSSSTISRDDDGKPWAGEDWPFTVESVSLRCAGSAVWIVHEGLNYPINGTARVRLSTGLPLGDLWRNDPDVPGLKINIGPVISEGLKRCE
;
A
#
# COMPACT_ATOMS: atom_id res chain seq x y z
N MET A 1 40.76 26.91 43.38
CA MET A 1 40.05 26.09 44.39
C MET A 1 38.71 25.67 43.76
N ARG A 2 38.54 24.42 43.32
CA ARG A 2 38.13 23.21 44.08
C ARG A 2 36.63 23.15 44.43
N ARG A 3 36.02 22.03 43.98
CA ARG A 3 34.78 21.31 44.42
C ARG A 3 33.54 21.64 43.59
N ASN A 4 33.06 20.77 42.69
CA ASN A 4 32.66 19.36 42.81
C ASN A 4 31.49 19.17 43.80
N LYS A 5 30.28 18.90 43.30
CA LYS A 5 29.21 18.26 44.08
C LYS A 5 28.34 17.37 43.18
N ARG A 6 28.58 16.06 43.28
CA ARG A 6 27.64 14.98 42.93
C ARG A 6 26.46 15.00 43.89
N ILE A 7 25.26 14.66 43.41
CA ILE A 7 24.21 13.79 44.02
C ILE A 7 23.34 13.35 42.81
N GLY A 8 23.18 12.09 42.38
CA GLY A 8 22.49 10.94 43.02
C GLY A 8 20.98 11.26 43.14
N VAL A 9 19.96 10.46 42.80
CA VAL A 9 19.70 9.03 42.54
C VAL A 9 18.25 9.02 41.95
N HIS A 10 17.85 8.28 40.92
CA HIS A 10 17.24 6.93 40.97
C HIS A 10 16.57 6.67 39.61
N SER A 11 17.08 5.71 38.85
CA SER A 11 16.36 5.11 37.72
C SER A 11 16.06 3.67 38.08
N ARG A 12 14.76 3.32 38.15
CA ARG A 12 14.32 1.92 38.18
C ARG A 12 14.07 1.44 36.73
N PRO A 13 14.32 0.15 36.45
CA PRO A 13 14.26 -0.42 35.10
C PRO A 13 12.85 -0.91 34.77
N LEU A 14 12.57 -1.21 33.50
CA LEU A 14 12.07 -2.53 33.03
C LEU A 14 12.05 -2.59 31.49
N LEU A 15 12.65 -3.69 31.01
CA LEU A 15 12.36 -4.50 29.83
C LEU A 15 12.33 -3.89 28.41
N GLY A 16 13.13 -4.51 27.55
CA GLY A 16 12.99 -4.42 26.10
C GLY A 16 14.17 -5.08 25.38
N ALA A 17 14.30 -6.39 25.48
CA ALA A 17 15.31 -7.19 24.81
C ALA A 17 15.01 -7.36 23.31
N SER A 18 16.01 -7.14 22.45
CA SER A 18 16.15 -7.69 21.07
C SER A 18 17.44 -7.09 20.48
N ILE A 19 18.35 -7.72 19.73
CA ILE A 19 18.62 -9.07 19.23
C ILE A 19 20.16 -9.11 19.07
N GLY A 20 20.81 -10.13 19.63
CA GLY A 20 22.24 -10.39 19.45
C GLY A 20 22.53 -11.23 18.21
N ARG A 21 23.58 -10.86 17.47
CA ARG A 21 24.18 -11.63 16.37
C ARG A 21 24.86 -12.90 16.87
N SER A 22 24.79 -13.97 16.08
CA SER A 22 25.80 -15.03 15.94
C SER A 22 25.47 -15.81 14.66
N SER A 23 26.26 -15.73 13.57
CA SER A 23 27.57 -16.35 13.35
C SER A 23 27.53 -17.87 13.47
N CYS A 24 27.29 -18.56 12.34
CA CYS A 24 27.50 -20.00 12.21
C CYS A 24 28.89 -20.25 11.62
N GLY A 25 29.74 -20.93 12.38
CA GLY A 25 31.03 -21.45 11.94
C GLY A 25 31.04 -22.98 11.94
N ASN A 26 31.67 -23.53 10.91
CA ASN A 26 32.48 -24.75 10.77
C ASN A 26 32.10 -26.08 11.49
N GLU A 27 31.98 -27.13 10.66
CA GLU A 27 32.05 -28.61 10.80
C GLU A 27 33.02 -29.20 11.87
N PRO A 28 33.10 -30.55 12.11
CA PRO A 28 32.26 -31.70 11.67
C PRO A 28 31.91 -32.76 12.77
N SER A 29 31.03 -33.73 12.40
CA SER A 29 30.92 -35.13 12.92
C SER A 29 29.90 -35.42 14.09
N PRO A 30 29.59 -36.71 14.40
CA PRO A 30 28.26 -37.30 14.11
C PRO A 30 27.56 -37.95 15.33
N CYS A 31 26.24 -37.82 15.44
CA CYS A 31 25.48 -38.55 16.48
C CYS A 31 24.14 -39.11 15.98
N GLN A 32 24.20 -40.42 15.71
CA GLN A 32 23.23 -41.50 16.01
C GLN A 32 21.77 -41.43 15.52
N GLU A 33 21.46 -42.43 14.70
CA GLU A 33 20.12 -42.90 14.34
C GLU A 33 19.38 -43.44 15.57
N GLY A 34 18.50 -42.61 16.13
CA GLY A 34 17.45 -43.04 17.04
C GLY A 34 16.27 -43.56 16.23
N GLY A 35 16.15 -44.88 16.12
CA GLY A 35 15.00 -45.54 15.50
C GLY A 35 13.70 -45.22 16.25
N TYR A 36 12.82 -44.44 15.62
CA TYR A 36 11.44 -44.31 16.06
C TYR A 36 10.66 -45.53 15.58
N ARG A 37 10.29 -46.38 16.54
CA ARG A 37 9.34 -47.47 16.36
C ARG A 37 7.98 -46.87 15.99
N VAL A 38 7.49 -47.18 14.80
CA VAL A 38 6.15 -46.82 14.32
C VAL A 38 5.12 -47.52 15.21
N PRO A 39 4.16 -46.82 15.83
CA PRO A 39 2.95 -47.45 16.31
C PRO A 39 2.10 -47.83 15.10
N GLU A 40 2.06 -49.13 14.79
CA GLU A 40 0.91 -49.73 14.11
C GLU A 40 -0.31 -49.52 15.02
N ASP A 41 -1.42 -49.07 14.44
CA ASP A 41 -2.71 -48.74 15.08
C ASP A 41 -2.93 -47.26 15.45
N ALA A 42 -3.04 -46.42 14.42
CA ALA A 42 -4.11 -45.43 14.40
C ALA A 42 -5.00 -45.74 13.19
N SER A 43 -5.97 -46.64 13.40
CA SER A 43 -7.03 -46.89 12.42
C SER A 43 -7.69 -45.55 12.09
N GLU A 44 -7.51 -45.13 10.85
CA GLU A 44 -8.03 -43.90 10.28
C GLU A 44 -9.55 -43.84 10.48
N SER A 45 -10.00 -43.07 11.47
CA SER A 45 -11.42 -42.79 11.63
C SER A 45 -11.81 -41.84 10.50
N GLN A 46 -12.26 -42.40 9.37
CA GLN A 46 -12.86 -41.67 8.26
C GLN A 46 -13.94 -40.74 8.83
N PRO A 47 -13.86 -39.41 8.63
CA PRO A 47 -14.96 -38.54 8.98
C PRO A 47 -16.13 -38.92 8.06
N LYS A 48 -17.16 -39.52 8.67
CA LYS A 48 -18.46 -39.76 8.06
C LYS A 48 -19.16 -38.42 7.78
N TRP A 49 -18.64 -37.68 6.82
CA TRP A 49 -19.27 -36.51 6.24
C TRP A 49 -20.50 -37.00 5.49
N THR A 50 -21.65 -36.80 6.11
CA THR A 50 -22.94 -37.01 5.47
C THR A 50 -23.07 -35.99 4.33
N ILE A 51 -23.38 -36.50 3.13
CA ILE A 51 -23.35 -35.82 1.83
C ILE A 51 -24.21 -34.53 1.78
N LYS A 52 -25.03 -34.26 2.79
CA LYS A 52 -25.85 -33.06 2.87
C LYS A 52 -25.05 -31.77 3.18
N SER A 53 -23.81 -31.88 3.66
CA SER A 53 -23.05 -30.71 4.14
C SER A 53 -22.06 -30.11 3.12
N ALA A 54 -21.82 -30.75 1.96
CA ALA A 54 -20.93 -30.17 0.94
C ALA A 54 -21.59 -29.04 0.14
N ALA A 55 -22.90 -29.10 -0.09
CA ALA A 55 -23.62 -28.03 -0.78
C ALA A 55 -23.55 -26.70 0.00
N ILE A 56 -23.56 -26.77 1.34
CA ILE A 56 -23.50 -25.61 2.23
C ILE A 56 -22.09 -25.01 2.25
N ALA A 57 -21.04 -25.84 2.33
CA ALA A 57 -19.65 -25.36 2.32
C ALA A 57 -19.24 -24.74 0.96
N ILE A 58 -19.68 -25.34 -0.16
CA ILE A 58 -19.42 -24.80 -1.50
C ILE A 58 -20.21 -23.49 -1.72
N GLY A 59 -21.46 -23.43 -1.26
CA GLY A 59 -22.29 -22.22 -1.33
C GLY A 59 -21.73 -21.05 -0.52
N ILE A 60 -21.19 -21.30 0.68
CA ILE A 60 -20.57 -20.26 1.52
C ILE A 60 -19.25 -19.76 0.93
N VAL A 61 -18.42 -20.64 0.35
CA VAL A 61 -17.18 -20.23 -0.33
C VAL A 61 -17.47 -19.40 -1.58
N LEU A 62 -18.51 -19.74 -2.35
CA LEU A 62 -18.98 -18.94 -3.49
C LEU A 62 -19.57 -17.59 -3.06
N LEU A 63 -20.27 -17.53 -1.92
CA LEU A 63 -20.81 -16.30 -1.34
C LEU A 63 -19.71 -15.36 -0.81
N ILE A 64 -18.67 -15.90 -0.15
CA ILE A 64 -17.56 -15.11 0.37
C ILE A 64 -16.74 -14.48 -0.77
N ALA A 65 -16.55 -15.20 -1.88
CA ALA A 65 -15.90 -14.65 -3.08
C ALA A 65 -16.67 -13.45 -3.68
N LEU A 66 -17.98 -13.39 -3.50
CA LEU A 66 -18.84 -12.29 -4.00
C LEU A 66 -18.73 -10.99 -3.18
N VAL A 67 -18.30 -11.06 -1.90
CA VAL A 67 -18.28 -9.89 -1.00
C VAL A 67 -16.96 -9.10 -1.07
N ILE A 68 -15.88 -9.67 -1.63
CA ILE A 68 -14.56 -9.02 -1.66
C ILE A 68 -14.41 -8.02 -2.84
N GLY A 69 -15.37 -7.97 -3.76
CA GLY A 69 -15.34 -7.18 -4.99
C GLY A 69 -15.63 -5.68 -4.86
N ALA A 70 -15.36 -5.04 -3.71
CA ALA A 70 -15.40 -3.57 -3.63
C ALA A 70 -14.18 -2.98 -4.35
N THR A 71 -14.24 -2.95 -5.68
CA THR A 71 -13.19 -2.42 -6.55
C THR A 71 -13.17 -0.90 -6.41
N CYS A 72 -12.23 -0.38 -5.61
CA CYS A 72 -11.97 1.04 -5.57
C CYS A 72 -11.33 1.43 -6.91
N SER A 73 -12.09 2.04 -7.83
CA SER A 73 -11.59 2.51 -9.13
C SER A 73 -10.49 3.55 -8.93
N SER A 74 -9.24 3.08 -8.92
CA SER A 74 -8.05 3.92 -9.14
C SER A 74 -7.54 3.57 -10.50
N SER A 75 -7.12 4.59 -11.22
CA SER A 75 -6.35 4.37 -12.42
C SER A 75 -5.09 5.21 -12.37
N THR A 76 -3.95 4.55 -12.50
CA THR A 76 -2.67 5.24 -12.65
C THR A 76 -2.57 5.82 -14.07
N ILE A 77 -2.13 7.07 -14.17
CA ILE A 77 -1.70 7.68 -15.42
C ILE A 77 -0.21 8.01 -15.28
N SER A 78 0.52 7.92 -16.38
CA SER A 78 1.96 8.15 -16.44
C SER A 78 2.31 9.07 -17.60
N ARG A 79 3.48 9.70 -17.49
CA ARG A 79 4.13 10.42 -18.60
C ARG A 79 4.44 9.44 -19.73
N ASP A 80 4.29 9.90 -20.96
CA ASP A 80 4.72 9.15 -22.14
C ASP A 80 6.24 9.31 -22.32
N ASP A 81 6.96 8.19 -22.45
CA ASP A 81 8.43 8.19 -22.56
C ASP A 81 8.93 8.29 -24.02
N ASP A 82 8.02 8.18 -25.01
CA ASP A 82 8.33 8.23 -26.45
C ASP A 82 8.56 9.66 -26.98
N GLY A 83 8.69 10.65 -26.10
CA GLY A 83 8.75 12.07 -26.46
C GLY A 83 7.44 12.61 -27.07
N LYS A 84 6.35 11.84 -26.99
CA LYS A 84 5.01 12.27 -27.40
C LYS A 84 4.34 13.02 -26.26
N PRO A 85 3.54 14.06 -26.58
CA PRO A 85 2.80 14.78 -25.56
C PRO A 85 1.65 13.91 -25.04
N TRP A 86 1.55 13.81 -23.72
CA TRP A 86 0.53 13.05 -23.00
C TRP A 86 -0.85 13.65 -23.28
N ALA A 87 -1.75 12.85 -23.84
CA ALA A 87 -3.06 13.33 -24.32
C ALA A 87 -2.97 14.54 -25.28
N GLY A 88 -1.88 14.65 -26.05
CA GLY A 88 -1.63 15.77 -26.95
C GLY A 88 -1.06 17.03 -26.28
N GLU A 89 -0.80 16.98 -24.98
CA GLU A 89 -0.31 18.09 -24.16
C GLU A 89 0.93 17.70 -23.33
N ASP A 90 1.61 18.69 -22.77
CA ASP A 90 2.74 18.41 -21.88
C ASP A 90 2.31 17.76 -20.57
N TRP A 91 3.11 16.80 -20.08
CA TRP A 91 2.84 16.14 -18.80
C TRP A 91 2.88 17.15 -17.64
N PRO A 92 1.81 17.33 -16.84
CA PRO A 92 1.75 18.46 -15.92
C PRO A 92 2.40 18.20 -14.56
N PHE A 93 2.94 17.00 -14.29
CA PHE A 93 3.46 16.65 -12.97
C PHE A 93 5.00 16.55 -12.95
N THR A 94 5.58 16.76 -11.77
CA THR A 94 7.03 16.59 -11.53
C THR A 94 7.44 15.13 -11.39
N VAL A 95 6.48 14.26 -11.11
CA VAL A 95 6.66 12.80 -10.99
C VAL A 95 6.26 12.09 -12.29
N GLU A 96 6.80 10.90 -12.51
CA GLU A 96 6.53 10.13 -13.73
C GLU A 96 5.10 9.61 -13.83
N SER A 97 4.44 9.37 -12.69
CA SER A 97 3.07 8.86 -12.67
C SER A 97 2.30 9.31 -11.43
N VAL A 98 0.99 9.36 -11.58
CA VAL A 98 0.04 9.69 -10.51
C VAL A 98 -1.18 8.77 -10.57
N SER A 99 -1.80 8.48 -9.43
CA SER A 99 -3.07 7.75 -9.40
C SER A 99 -4.23 8.72 -9.48
N LEU A 100 -5.07 8.61 -10.50
CA LEU A 100 -6.34 9.31 -10.57
C LEU A 100 -7.41 8.53 -9.81
N ARG A 101 -8.21 9.29 -9.05
CA ARG A 101 -9.40 8.83 -8.35
C ARG A 101 -10.54 9.80 -8.65
N CYS A 102 -11.75 9.28 -8.59
CA CYS A 102 -12.92 10.12 -8.69
C CYS A 102 -14.17 9.56 -8.04
N ALA A 103 -15.15 10.44 -7.88
CA ALA A 103 -16.49 10.15 -7.40
C ALA A 103 -17.48 11.16 -8.00
N GLY A 104 -18.27 10.73 -8.99
CA GLY A 104 -19.06 11.65 -9.81
C GLY A 104 -18.16 12.67 -10.51
N SER A 105 -18.50 13.96 -10.43
CA SER A 105 -17.68 15.02 -11.00
C SER A 105 -16.49 15.47 -10.13
N ALA A 106 -16.23 14.83 -8.98
CA ALA A 106 -15.05 15.11 -8.17
C ALA A 106 -13.85 14.29 -8.66
N VAL A 107 -12.77 14.95 -9.07
CA VAL A 107 -11.52 14.30 -9.52
C VAL A 107 -10.34 14.75 -8.65
N TRP A 108 -9.54 13.79 -8.19
CA TRP A 108 -8.33 14.05 -7.42
C TRP A 108 -7.22 13.08 -7.75
N ILE A 109 -6.01 13.49 -7.41
CA ILE A 109 -4.80 12.67 -7.52
C ILE A 109 -4.50 12.05 -6.16
N VAL A 110 -4.02 10.81 -6.18
CA VAL A 110 -3.38 10.14 -5.05
C VAL A 110 -1.91 9.95 -5.38
N HIS A 111 -1.04 10.49 -4.52
CA HIS A 111 0.40 10.31 -4.61
C HIS A 111 0.95 10.21 -3.17
N GLU A 112 1.76 9.17 -2.91
CA GLU A 112 2.31 8.89 -1.56
C GLU A 112 1.24 8.85 -0.44
N GLY A 113 0.04 8.37 -0.76
CA GLY A 113 -1.09 8.29 0.19
C GLY A 113 -1.80 9.62 0.46
N LEU A 114 -1.34 10.71 -0.15
CA LEU A 114 -1.94 12.04 -0.04
C LEU A 114 -2.94 12.29 -1.18
N ASN A 115 -4.01 13.02 -0.88
CA ASN A 115 -5.05 13.36 -1.85
C ASN A 115 -4.91 14.81 -2.30
N TYR A 116 -4.88 15.04 -3.61
CA TYR A 116 -4.73 16.36 -4.22
C TYR A 116 -5.95 16.66 -5.10
N PRO A 117 -6.96 17.42 -4.61
CA PRO A 117 -8.12 17.80 -5.41
C PRO A 117 -7.72 18.71 -6.57
N ILE A 118 -7.95 18.25 -7.80
CA ILE A 118 -7.55 18.97 -9.02
C ILE A 118 -8.69 19.80 -9.63
N ASN A 119 -9.94 19.57 -9.22
CA ASN A 119 -11.09 20.40 -9.62
C ASN A 119 -11.89 20.95 -8.43
N GLY A 120 -12.80 21.90 -8.71
CA GLY A 120 -13.59 22.58 -7.67
C GLY A 120 -14.46 21.62 -6.85
N THR A 121 -15.11 20.67 -7.51
CA THR A 121 -15.96 19.68 -6.84
C THR A 121 -15.17 18.78 -5.89
N ALA A 122 -13.96 18.35 -6.28
CA ALA A 122 -13.10 17.58 -5.40
C ALA A 122 -12.61 18.39 -4.19
N ARG A 123 -12.33 19.69 -4.36
CA ARG A 123 -11.95 20.57 -3.24
C ARG A 123 -13.05 20.66 -2.18
N VAL A 124 -14.31 20.69 -2.60
CA VAL A 124 -15.45 20.70 -1.66
C VAL A 124 -15.65 19.33 -1.00
N ARG A 125 -15.45 18.24 -1.76
CA ARG A 125 -15.67 16.88 -1.28
C ARG A 125 -14.59 16.40 -0.31
N LEU A 126 -13.32 16.73 -0.56
CA LEU A 126 -12.18 16.24 0.21
C LEU A 126 -11.86 17.22 1.34
N SER A 127 -12.29 16.89 2.56
CA SER A 127 -12.00 17.68 3.76
C SER A 127 -10.51 17.76 4.12
N THR A 128 -9.70 16.80 3.67
CA THR A 128 -8.25 16.68 3.96
C THR A 128 -7.37 16.81 2.71
N GLY A 129 -7.91 17.35 1.61
CA GLY A 129 -7.16 17.51 0.37
C GLY A 129 -6.04 18.55 0.47
N LEU A 130 -4.89 18.26 -0.13
CA LEU A 130 -3.74 19.16 -0.21
C LEU A 130 -3.68 19.90 -1.55
N PRO A 131 -3.19 21.15 -1.59
CA PRO A 131 -2.90 21.80 -2.86
C PRO A 131 -1.79 21.06 -3.61
N LEU A 132 -1.81 21.11 -4.95
CA LEU A 132 -0.80 20.41 -5.76
C LEU A 132 0.63 20.91 -5.52
N GLY A 133 0.83 22.20 -5.23
CA GLY A 133 2.14 22.76 -4.90
C GLY A 133 3.26 22.33 -5.86
N ASP A 134 4.29 21.68 -5.31
CA ASP A 134 5.48 21.21 -6.03
C ASP A 134 5.23 19.97 -6.90
N LEU A 135 4.11 19.28 -6.71
CA LEU A 135 3.69 18.18 -7.59
C LEU A 135 3.31 18.72 -8.98
N TRP A 136 2.85 19.98 -9.07
CA TRP A 136 2.49 20.63 -10.32
C TRP A 136 3.73 21.26 -10.98
N ARG A 137 4.09 20.76 -12.15
CA ARG A 137 5.24 21.23 -12.93
C ARG A 137 5.03 22.67 -13.41
N ASN A 138 6.08 23.48 -13.30
CA ASN A 138 6.11 24.81 -13.90
C ASN A 138 6.16 24.71 -15.42
N ASP A 139 5.55 25.67 -16.09
CA ASP A 139 5.65 25.83 -17.53
C ASP A 139 7.08 26.32 -17.87
N PRO A 140 7.85 25.59 -18.71
CA PRO A 140 9.20 26.00 -19.10
C PRO A 140 9.21 27.20 -20.05
N ASP A 141 8.13 27.41 -20.80
CA ASP A 141 8.03 28.46 -21.82
C ASP A 141 7.50 29.76 -21.22
N VAL A 142 6.69 29.67 -20.15
CA VAL A 142 6.09 30.84 -19.49
C VAL A 142 6.44 30.90 -17.98
N PRO A 143 7.41 31.74 -17.58
CA PRO A 143 7.82 31.87 -16.20
C PRO A 143 6.67 32.24 -15.24
N GLY A 144 6.57 31.49 -14.14
CA GLY A 144 5.54 31.70 -13.11
C GLY A 144 4.21 31.01 -13.40
N LEU A 145 4.03 30.41 -14.57
CA LEU A 145 2.87 29.57 -14.87
C LEU A 145 3.15 28.09 -14.58
N LYS A 146 2.05 27.34 -14.50
CA LYS A 146 2.03 25.89 -14.38
C LYS A 146 1.49 25.29 -15.68
N ILE A 147 1.96 24.11 -16.04
CA ILE A 147 1.48 23.39 -17.23
C ILE A 147 -0.02 23.11 -17.11
N ASN A 148 -0.75 23.20 -18.21
CA ASN A 148 -2.19 22.99 -18.23
C ASN A 148 -2.58 21.60 -17.67
N ILE A 149 -3.38 21.57 -16.60
CA ILE A 149 -3.90 20.33 -15.99
C ILE A 149 -5.29 19.94 -16.50
N GLY A 150 -5.94 20.77 -17.31
CA GLY A 150 -7.26 20.53 -17.87
C GLY A 150 -7.42 19.18 -18.57
N PRO A 151 -6.45 18.71 -19.37
CA PRO A 151 -6.50 17.37 -19.97
C PRO A 151 -6.54 16.25 -18.93
N VAL A 152 -5.80 16.36 -17.82
CA VAL A 152 -5.85 15.41 -16.69
C VAL A 152 -7.22 15.38 -16.02
N ILE A 153 -7.82 16.56 -15.81
CA ILE A 153 -9.18 16.64 -15.26
C ILE A 153 -10.17 15.96 -16.20
N SER A 154 -10.05 16.21 -17.50
CA SER A 154 -10.93 15.63 -18.53
C SER A 154 -10.81 14.11 -18.60
N GLU A 155 -9.58 13.59 -18.60
CA GLU A 155 -9.31 12.14 -18.52
C GLU A 155 -9.82 11.52 -17.22
N GLY A 156 -9.71 12.23 -16.11
CA GLY A 156 -10.32 11.82 -14.85
C GLY A 156 -11.83 11.69 -14.99
N LEU A 157 -12.52 12.74 -15.44
CA LEU A 157 -13.99 12.77 -15.55
C LEU A 157 -14.54 11.65 -16.45
N LYS A 158 -13.91 11.37 -17.59
CA LYS A 158 -14.30 10.28 -18.49
C LYS A 158 -14.33 8.90 -17.81
N ARG A 159 -13.56 8.72 -16.73
CA ARG A 159 -13.46 7.45 -16.00
C ARG A 159 -14.46 7.33 -14.84
N CYS A 160 -15.23 8.39 -14.59
CA CYS A 160 -16.19 8.48 -13.47
C CYS A 160 -17.65 8.40 -13.94
N GLU A 161 -17.85 8.35 -15.25
CA GLU A 161 -19.14 8.17 -15.92
C GLU A 161 -19.55 6.69 -15.94
#